data_AF-A8XWQ7-F1
#
_entry.id   AF-A8XWQ7-F1
#
_cell.length_a   1.000
_cell.length_b   1.000
_cell.length_c   1.000
_cell.angle_alpha   90.00
_cell.angle_beta   90.00
_cell.angle_gamma   90.00
#
_symmetry.space_group_name_H-M   'P 1'
#
loop_
_entity.id
_entity.type
_entity.pdbx_description
1 polymer ?
#
loop_
_entity_poly.entity_id
_entity_poly.type
_entity_poly.pdbx_seq_one_letter_code
_entity_poly.pdbx_strand_id
1 'polypeptide(L)'
;MILSKYPGLVQNEIFRNMEFSELLLLSLVSKNMEKLIKSSQKKRLKSINKIVYFTDGKNHLCVYIPREPDVDVIMRFEEFEKTEIPDFQLNVSEKIIDFRLFTRERNKDFWLPETGFHPYPVACVHKSDKESIIESVHNYFLDFFGNSTYYWKADFFGGVQYYFPTHLQNVSFCMSTYVADDFKMRNLENFFSSSPVLKSVQLFTSNSELSFNPESKFYQAESIDTIQDSITIPDILNHFQGKQAFMECKECKIWNLINFVKKWKSGEAFRKLEYLKVTVSLHEFNEIIIQNIIGVKYIDANKQPPTHTLPRV
;
A
#
# COMPACT_ATOMS: atom_id res chain seq x y z
N MET A 1 37.17 -5.17 1.63
CA MET A 1 36.22 -5.91 2.50
C MET A 1 36.57 -7.40 2.48
N ILE A 2 36.39 -8.14 3.59
CA ILE A 2 36.81 -9.55 3.69
C ILE A 2 35.95 -10.46 2.80
N LEU A 3 34.65 -10.19 2.67
CA LEU A 3 33.70 -10.97 1.88
C LEU A 3 34.15 -11.18 0.42
N SER A 4 34.75 -10.17 -0.21
CA SER A 4 35.22 -10.26 -1.59
C SER A 4 36.43 -11.18 -1.78
N LYS A 5 37.06 -11.65 -0.69
CA LYS A 5 38.18 -12.60 -0.73
C LYS A 5 37.73 -14.06 -0.75
N TYR A 6 36.49 -14.35 -0.37
CA TYR A 6 35.98 -15.72 -0.39
C TYR A 6 35.69 -16.22 -1.80
N PRO A 7 35.76 -17.54 -2.07
CA PRO A 7 35.29 -18.12 -3.32
C PRO A 7 33.81 -17.80 -3.57
N GLY A 8 33.43 -17.69 -4.85
CA GLY A 8 32.07 -17.27 -5.23
C GLY A 8 30.96 -18.16 -4.68
N LEU A 9 31.20 -19.46 -4.48
CA LEU A 9 30.24 -20.36 -3.82
C LEU A 9 29.99 -19.99 -2.36
N VAL A 10 31.05 -19.67 -1.62
CA VAL A 10 30.97 -19.25 -0.22
C VAL A 10 30.28 -17.88 -0.12
N GLN A 11 30.61 -16.94 -1.00
CA GLN A 11 29.91 -15.65 -1.07
C GLN A 11 28.41 -15.82 -1.32
N ASN A 12 28.04 -16.66 -2.29
CA ASN A 12 26.64 -16.92 -2.61
C ASN A 12 25.90 -17.56 -1.44
N GLU A 13 26.53 -18.51 -0.74
CA GLU A 13 25.94 -19.14 0.44
C GLU A 13 25.74 -18.14 1.58
N ILE A 14 26.70 -17.25 1.82
CA ILE A 14 26.54 -16.17 2.80
C ILE A 14 25.36 -15.27 2.42
N PHE A 15 25.30 -14.79 1.18
CA PHE A 15 24.22 -13.90 0.74
C PHE A 15 22.83 -14.57 0.73
N ARG A 16 22.78 -15.89 0.52
CA ARG A 16 21.52 -16.65 0.62
C ARG A 16 20.96 -16.70 2.03
N ASN A 17 21.83 -16.72 3.03
CA ASN A 17 21.44 -16.78 4.44
C ASN A 17 21.25 -15.39 5.08
N MET A 18 21.49 -14.31 4.33
CA MET A 18 21.21 -12.93 4.77
C MET A 18 19.76 -12.52 4.50
N GLU A 19 19.20 -11.68 5.36
CA GLU A 19 17.92 -11.02 5.13
C GLU A 19 18.01 -9.90 4.09
N PHE A 20 16.87 -9.45 3.57
CA PHE A 20 16.85 -8.37 2.57
C PHE A 20 17.36 -7.03 3.11
N SER A 21 17.13 -6.73 4.39
CA SER A 21 17.67 -5.53 5.05
C SER A 21 19.20 -5.57 5.11
N GLU A 22 19.78 -6.73 5.41
CA GLU A 22 21.24 -6.94 5.48
C GLU A 22 21.87 -6.89 4.09
N LEU A 23 21.26 -7.53 3.10
CA LEU A 23 21.70 -7.47 1.71
C LEU A 23 21.66 -6.04 1.18
N LEU A 24 20.60 -5.28 1.48
CA LEU A 24 20.52 -3.87 1.14
C LEU A 24 21.62 -3.07 1.81
N LEU A 25 21.79 -3.20 3.13
CA LEU A 25 22.81 -2.45 3.85
C LEU A 25 24.21 -2.73 3.28
N LEU A 26 24.50 -4.00 2.99
CA LEU A 26 25.77 -4.41 2.41
C LEU A 26 25.95 -3.91 0.97
N SER A 27 24.88 -3.83 0.17
CA SER A 27 24.94 -3.31 -1.19
C SER A 27 25.25 -1.81 -1.22
N LEU A 28 24.84 -1.05 -0.20
CA LEU A 28 25.15 0.38 -0.06
C LEU A 28 26.64 0.66 0.28
N VAL A 29 27.42 -0.33 0.71
CA VAL A 29 28.83 -0.13 1.08
C VAL A 29 29.72 0.18 -0.12
N SER A 30 29.45 -0.40 -1.30
CA SER A 30 30.19 -0.09 -2.53
C SER A 30 29.50 -0.60 -3.79
N LYS A 31 29.72 0.08 -4.92
CA LYS A 31 29.24 -0.35 -6.26
C LYS A 31 29.68 -1.77 -6.64
N ASN A 32 30.85 -2.21 -6.19
CA ASN A 32 31.33 -3.58 -6.46
C ASN A 32 30.55 -4.63 -5.65
N MET A 33 30.24 -4.32 -4.39
CA MET A 33 29.44 -5.20 -3.54
C MET A 33 28.00 -5.29 -4.02
N GLU A 34 27.41 -4.17 -4.40
CA GLU A 34 26.11 -4.11 -5.06
C GLU A 34 26.05 -5.02 -6.30
N LYS A 35 27.00 -4.89 -7.23
CA LYS A 35 27.07 -5.75 -8.43
C LYS A 35 27.21 -7.23 -8.08
N LEU A 36 27.99 -7.55 -7.05
CA LEU A 36 28.17 -8.92 -6.60
C LEU A 36 26.87 -9.51 -6.00
N ILE A 37 26.16 -8.73 -5.19
CA ILE A 37 24.86 -9.13 -4.62
C ILE A 37 23.82 -9.28 -5.73
N LYS A 38 23.70 -8.29 -6.63
CA LYS A 38 22.75 -8.34 -7.76
C LYS A 38 22.98 -9.54 -8.68
N SER A 39 24.23 -9.92 -8.92
CA SER A 39 24.56 -11.07 -9.78
C SER A 39 24.32 -12.42 -9.07
N SER A 40 24.71 -12.55 -7.80
CA SER A 40 24.53 -13.79 -7.03
C SER A 40 23.08 -14.04 -6.61
N GLN A 41 22.37 -12.99 -6.17
CA GLN A 41 20.99 -13.05 -5.67
C GLN A 41 19.94 -12.67 -6.71
N LYS A 42 20.30 -12.65 -8.00
CA LYS A 42 19.42 -12.20 -9.11
C LYS A 42 18.03 -12.82 -9.07
N LYS A 43 17.92 -14.13 -8.83
CA LYS A 43 16.62 -14.83 -8.77
C LYS A 43 15.78 -14.37 -7.57
N ARG A 44 16.42 -14.22 -6.40
CA ARG A 44 15.79 -13.84 -5.13
C ARG A 44 15.33 -12.38 -5.14
N LEU A 45 16.11 -11.48 -5.76
CA LEU A 45 15.69 -10.09 -5.95
C LEU A 45 14.52 -10.00 -6.94
N LYS A 46 14.56 -10.75 -8.05
CA LYS A 46 13.48 -10.77 -9.05
C LYS A 46 12.17 -11.40 -8.56
N SER A 47 12.19 -12.21 -7.52
CA SER A 47 10.96 -12.73 -6.92
C SER A 47 10.21 -11.70 -6.08
N ILE A 48 10.84 -10.55 -5.78
CA ILE A 48 10.18 -9.46 -5.06
C ILE A 48 9.27 -8.71 -6.04
N ASN A 49 7.98 -8.99 -5.95
CA ASN A 49 6.99 -8.35 -6.82
C ASN A 49 6.51 -7.01 -6.28
N LYS A 50 6.62 -6.78 -4.97
CA LYS A 50 6.01 -5.66 -4.28
C LYS A 50 6.90 -5.12 -3.16
N ILE A 51 7.04 -3.81 -3.11
CA ILE A 51 7.68 -3.07 -2.01
C ILE A 51 6.70 -2.01 -1.54
N VAL A 52 6.55 -1.86 -0.23
CA VAL A 52 5.58 -0.94 0.37
C VAL A 52 6.30 0.06 1.24
N TYR A 53 6.09 1.33 0.94
CA TYR A 53 6.30 2.46 1.83
C TYR A 53 5.06 2.63 2.69
N PHE A 54 5.22 2.66 4.01
CA PHE A 54 4.14 2.81 4.96
C PHE A 54 4.46 3.89 5.96
N THR A 55 3.57 4.87 6.07
CA THR A 55 3.67 5.93 7.08
C THR A 55 2.73 5.61 8.22
N ASP A 56 3.26 5.50 9.44
CA ASP A 56 2.43 5.33 10.64
C ASP A 56 1.84 6.68 11.09
N GLY A 57 0.90 6.64 12.05
CA GLY A 57 0.29 7.85 12.62
C GLY A 57 1.28 8.75 13.38
N LYS A 58 2.55 8.35 13.55
CA LYS A 58 3.65 9.13 14.13
C LYS A 58 4.59 9.69 13.06
N ASN A 59 4.22 9.58 11.78
CA ASN A 59 5.02 10.02 10.63
C ASN A 59 6.37 9.29 10.44
N HIS A 60 6.56 8.13 11.08
CA HIS A 60 7.67 7.25 10.75
C HIS A 60 7.36 6.55 9.43
N LEU A 61 8.33 6.57 8.52
CA LEU A 61 8.20 5.90 7.23
C LEU A 61 8.96 4.57 7.28
N CYS A 62 8.25 3.48 7.09
CA CYS A 62 8.79 2.13 7.04
C CYS A 62 8.71 1.61 5.60
N VAL A 63 9.77 0.95 5.13
CA VAL A 63 9.79 0.26 3.84
C VAL A 63 9.91 -1.22 4.09
N TYR A 64 9.00 -2.01 3.52
CA TYR A 64 8.99 -3.45 3.71
C TYR A 64 8.58 -4.22 2.46
N ILE A 65 8.92 -5.51 2.45
CA ILE A 65 8.42 -6.51 1.50
C ILE A 65 7.28 -7.26 2.16
N PRO A 66 6.06 -7.25 1.61
CA PRO A 66 4.96 -8.05 2.13
C PRO A 66 5.25 -9.56 1.98
N ARG A 67 5.15 -10.33 3.06
CA ARG A 67 5.25 -11.80 3.06
C ARG A 67 4.17 -12.40 3.96
N GLU A 68 2.96 -12.62 3.46
CA GLU A 68 1.85 -13.12 4.31
C GLU A 68 2.26 -14.36 5.14
N PRO A 69 2.07 -14.36 6.47
CA PRO A 69 1.39 -13.35 7.32
C PRO A 69 2.27 -12.18 7.83
N ASP A 70 3.58 -12.23 7.61
CA ASP A 70 4.59 -11.30 8.13
C ASP A 70 5.02 -10.23 7.10
N VAL A 71 6.01 -9.42 7.49
CA VAL A 71 6.65 -8.43 6.63
C VAL A 71 8.16 -8.46 6.84
N ASP A 72 8.93 -8.31 5.76
CA ASP A 72 10.37 -8.05 5.89
C ASP A 72 10.59 -6.54 5.91
N VAL A 73 10.90 -5.98 7.06
CA VAL A 73 11.32 -4.58 7.14
C VAL A 73 12.68 -4.44 6.45
N ILE A 74 12.73 -3.66 5.38
CA ILE A 74 13.97 -3.38 4.64
C ILE A 74 14.70 -2.19 5.25
N MET A 75 13.97 -1.12 5.56
CA MET A 75 14.52 0.15 6.02
C MET A 75 13.45 0.97 6.73
N ARG A 76 13.85 1.80 7.69
CA ARG A 76 13.01 2.87 8.25
C ARG A 76 13.64 4.23 8.03
N PHE A 77 12.81 5.26 8.13
CA PHE A 77 13.19 6.65 8.13
C PHE A 77 12.64 7.29 9.40
N GLU A 78 13.52 7.90 10.18
CA GLU A 78 13.17 8.54 11.45
C GLU A 78 13.72 9.96 11.46
N GLU A 79 12.94 10.89 12.03
CA GLU A 79 13.42 12.26 12.20
C GLU A 79 14.63 12.28 13.12
N PHE A 80 15.66 13.02 12.72
CA PHE A 80 16.95 13.03 13.40
C PHE A 80 17.30 14.46 13.82
N GLU A 81 17.45 14.67 15.12
CA GLU A 81 17.91 15.95 15.65
C GLU A 81 19.41 16.11 15.44
N LYS A 82 19.88 17.36 15.24
CA LYS A 82 21.31 17.65 15.00
C LYS A 82 22.23 17.26 16.16
N THR A 83 21.66 17.03 17.34
CA THR A 83 22.35 16.65 18.58
C THR A 83 22.57 15.14 18.68
N GLU A 84 21.86 14.34 17.89
CA GLU A 84 22.00 12.89 17.87
C GLU A 84 23.23 12.48 17.05
N ILE A 85 23.85 11.36 17.42
CA ILE A 85 25.06 10.85 16.74
C ILE A 85 24.66 9.63 15.89
N PRO A 86 24.89 9.67 14.56
CA PRO A 86 24.63 8.52 13.71
C PRO A 86 25.66 7.42 13.94
N ASP A 87 25.31 6.17 13.63
CA ASP A 87 26.24 5.05 13.77
C ASP A 87 27.25 5.02 12.62
N PHE A 88 26.79 5.34 11.41
CA PHE A 88 27.62 5.37 10.20
C PHE A 88 26.95 6.19 9.09
N GLN A 89 27.73 6.51 8.06
CA GLN A 89 27.29 7.24 6.88
C GLN A 89 27.48 6.38 5.63
N LEU A 90 26.52 6.43 4.71
CA LEU A 90 26.62 5.77 3.41
C LEU A 90 26.21 6.72 2.28
N ASN A 91 26.84 6.55 1.13
CA ASN A 91 26.42 7.22 -0.09
C ASN A 91 25.35 6.39 -0.78
N VAL A 92 24.14 6.93 -0.86
CA VAL A 92 23.00 6.35 -1.56
C VAL A 92 22.67 7.28 -2.72
N SER A 93 22.77 6.78 -3.96
CA SER A 93 22.45 7.56 -5.16
C SER A 93 23.04 8.99 -5.15
N GLU A 94 24.33 9.12 -4.84
CA GLU A 94 25.08 10.39 -4.78
C GLU A 94 24.77 11.30 -3.58
N LYS A 95 23.91 10.86 -2.66
CA LYS A 95 23.60 11.57 -1.41
C LYS A 95 24.22 10.85 -0.21
N ILE A 96 24.96 11.57 0.63
CA ILE A 96 25.44 11.05 1.91
C ILE A 96 24.26 11.06 2.88
N ILE A 97 23.94 9.90 3.43
CA ILE A 97 22.85 9.69 4.38
C ILE A 97 23.44 9.10 5.67
N ASP A 98 23.05 9.70 6.78
CA ASP A 98 23.31 9.21 8.12
C ASP A 98 22.41 8.01 8.43
N PHE A 99 22.97 6.98 9.03
CA PHE A 99 22.25 5.78 9.40
C PHE A 99 22.45 5.42 10.86
N ARG A 100 21.38 4.90 11.44
CA ARG A 100 21.41 4.11 12.67
C ARG A 100 21.09 2.66 12.34
N LEU A 101 21.71 1.73 13.05
CA LEU A 101 21.28 0.34 13.04
C LEU A 101 20.20 0.16 14.10
N PHE A 102 19.01 -0.26 13.70
CA PHE A 102 18.00 -0.65 14.66
C PHE A 102 18.37 -2.02 15.22
N THR A 103 18.84 -2.05 16.47
CA THR A 103 19.22 -3.27 17.19
C THR A 103 18.24 -3.53 18.33
N ARG A 104 18.28 -4.74 18.88
CA ARG A 104 17.44 -5.15 20.01
C ARG A 104 17.57 -4.21 21.21
N GLU A 105 18.77 -3.68 21.48
CA GLU A 105 19.05 -2.76 22.58
C GLU A 105 18.34 -1.40 22.43
N ARG A 106 18.07 -0.99 21.19
CA ARG A 106 17.32 0.23 20.86
C ARG A 106 15.81 -0.01 20.79
N ASN A 107 15.36 -1.24 20.96
CA ASN A 107 13.96 -1.65 20.91
C ASN A 107 13.42 -1.94 22.32
N LYS A 108 13.17 -0.89 23.11
CA LYS A 108 12.55 -1.04 24.45
C LYS A 108 11.02 -1.19 24.40
N ASP A 109 10.40 -0.88 23.26
CA ASP A 109 8.95 -0.69 23.16
C ASP A 109 8.20 -1.78 22.37
N PHE A 110 8.87 -2.63 21.56
CA PHE A 110 8.21 -3.75 20.88
C PHE A 110 8.47 -5.09 21.56
N TRP A 111 7.40 -5.73 22.04
CA TRP A 111 7.34 -7.10 22.56
C TRP A 111 7.34 -8.15 21.44
N LEU A 112 8.34 -8.12 20.54
CA LEU A 112 8.50 -9.21 19.57
C LEU A 112 9.21 -10.40 20.24
N PRO A 113 8.81 -11.66 19.92
CA PRO A 113 9.51 -12.85 20.40
C PRO A 113 10.99 -12.84 19.99
N GLU A 114 11.86 -13.41 20.82
CA GLU A 114 13.33 -13.37 20.67
C GLU A 114 13.86 -13.88 19.33
N THR A 115 13.07 -14.69 18.62
CA THR A 115 13.44 -15.35 17.36
C THR A 115 13.03 -14.58 16.10
N GLY A 116 12.37 -13.43 16.23
CA GLY A 116 11.80 -12.68 15.09
C GLY A 116 12.39 -11.29 14.83
N PHE A 117 13.40 -10.87 15.59
CA PHE A 117 14.00 -9.55 15.42
C PHE A 117 15.25 -9.61 14.53
N HIS A 118 15.15 -9.03 13.33
CA HIS A 118 16.28 -8.82 12.42
C HIS A 118 16.66 -7.36 12.40
N PRO A 119 17.96 -7.02 12.51
CA PRO A 119 18.38 -5.63 12.43
C PRO A 119 18.09 -5.07 11.04
N TYR A 120 17.71 -3.80 11.00
CA TYR A 120 17.49 -3.06 9.77
C TYR A 120 18.07 -1.66 9.87
N PRO A 121 18.49 -1.07 8.73
CA PRO A 121 18.95 0.30 8.70
C PRO A 121 17.81 1.29 8.94
N VAL A 122 18.11 2.32 9.71
CA VAL A 122 17.27 3.50 9.91
C VAL A 122 18.00 4.68 9.28
N ALA A 123 17.45 5.21 8.20
CA ALA A 123 17.92 6.45 7.60
C ALA A 123 17.52 7.61 8.52
N CYS A 124 18.52 8.37 8.95
CA CYS A 124 18.35 9.57 9.76
C CYS A 124 17.88 10.70 8.83
N VAL A 125 16.67 11.21 9.10
CA VAL A 125 16.03 12.21 8.25
C VAL A 125 16.00 13.56 8.94
N HIS A 126 16.77 14.50 8.42
CA HIS A 126 16.58 15.90 8.77
C HIS A 126 15.37 16.47 8.02
N LYS A 127 14.56 17.27 8.71
CA LYS A 127 13.31 17.85 8.18
C LYS A 127 13.50 18.62 6.86
N SER A 128 14.63 19.29 6.68
CA SER A 128 14.99 20.01 5.45
C SER A 128 15.28 19.09 4.25
N ASP A 129 15.71 17.86 4.50
CA ASP A 129 16.25 16.95 3.49
C ASP A 129 15.35 15.74 3.22
N LYS A 130 14.24 15.59 3.97
CA LYS A 130 13.34 14.43 3.93
C LYS A 130 13.01 13.94 2.53
N GLU A 131 12.53 14.83 1.67
CA GLU A 131 12.14 14.46 0.30
C GLU A 131 13.32 13.94 -0.51
N SER A 132 14.44 14.68 -0.49
CA SER A 132 15.64 14.30 -1.23
C SER A 132 16.30 12.99 -0.73
N ILE A 133 16.20 12.68 0.57
CA ILE A 133 16.68 11.42 1.14
C ILE A 133 15.80 10.28 0.66
N ILE A 134 14.46 10.43 0.75
CA ILE A 134 13.51 9.41 0.30
C ILE A 134 13.66 9.16 -1.20
N GLU A 135 13.83 10.21 -2.01
CA GLU A 135 14.05 10.12 -3.45
C GLU A 135 15.36 9.37 -3.79
N SER A 136 16.47 9.73 -3.13
CA SER A 136 17.76 9.06 -3.32
C SER A 136 17.67 7.56 -3.01
N VAL A 137 17.03 7.19 -1.88
CA VAL A 137 16.82 5.79 -1.50
C VAL A 137 15.88 5.08 -2.48
N HIS A 138 14.81 5.74 -2.91
CA HIS A 138 13.88 5.17 -3.88
C HIS A 138 14.54 4.90 -5.23
N ASN A 139 15.36 5.83 -5.73
CA ASN A 139 16.15 5.64 -6.95
C ASN A 139 17.11 4.45 -6.83
N TYR A 140 17.70 4.26 -5.64
CA TYR A 140 18.52 3.08 -5.37
C TYR A 140 17.67 1.80 -5.41
N PHE A 141 16.48 1.80 -4.83
CA PHE A 141 15.58 0.65 -4.85
C PHE A 141 15.15 0.27 -6.26
N LEU A 142 14.84 1.26 -7.11
CA LEU A 142 14.51 1.02 -8.52
C LEU A 142 15.63 0.25 -9.24
N ASP A 143 16.90 0.57 -9.00
CA ASP A 143 18.01 -0.17 -9.59
C ASP A 143 18.25 -1.54 -8.91
N PHE A 144 18.13 -1.61 -7.59
CA PHE A 144 18.48 -2.78 -6.80
C PHE A 144 17.43 -3.90 -6.89
N PHE A 145 16.15 -3.57 -6.69
CA PHE A 145 15.03 -4.52 -6.74
C PHE A 145 14.43 -4.66 -8.14
N GLY A 146 14.74 -3.74 -9.05
CA GLY A 146 14.30 -3.81 -10.45
C GLY A 146 12.79 -3.58 -10.60
N ASN A 147 12.12 -4.50 -11.28
CA ASN A 147 10.71 -4.36 -11.72
C ASN A 147 9.66 -4.56 -10.62
N SER A 148 10.04 -4.44 -9.35
CA SER A 148 9.09 -4.47 -8.25
C SER A 148 8.07 -3.33 -8.41
N THR A 149 6.82 -3.59 -8.03
CA THR A 149 5.80 -2.56 -7.95
C THR A 149 5.89 -1.87 -6.59
N TYR A 150 5.96 -0.54 -6.60
CA TYR A 150 6.07 0.25 -5.38
C TYR A 150 4.72 0.80 -5.01
N TYR A 151 4.36 0.63 -3.74
CA TYR A 151 3.15 1.18 -3.17
C TYR A 151 3.48 2.12 -2.03
N TRP A 152 2.78 3.23 -1.95
CA TRP A 152 2.82 4.14 -0.82
C TRP A 152 1.50 4.05 -0.08
N LYS A 153 1.51 3.42 1.09
CA LYS A 153 0.34 3.26 1.96
C LYS A 153 0.38 4.29 3.06
N ALA A 154 -0.70 5.06 3.18
CA ALA A 154 -0.95 5.91 4.33
C ALA A 154 -2.14 5.34 5.11
N ASP A 155 -1.98 5.24 6.43
CA ASP A 155 -3.10 5.06 7.34
C ASP A 155 -3.52 6.42 7.89
N PHE A 156 -4.75 6.85 7.60
CA PHE A 156 -5.21 8.17 8.03
C PHE A 156 -5.83 8.10 9.42
N PHE A 157 -5.20 8.82 10.33
CA PHE A 157 -5.67 9.20 11.65
C PHE A 157 -5.91 10.71 11.68
N GLY A 158 -7.01 11.13 12.31
CA GLY A 158 -7.35 12.55 12.48
C GLY A 158 -6.26 13.32 13.22
N GLY A 159 -5.85 14.47 12.68
CA GLY A 159 -4.89 15.38 13.33
C GLY A 159 -3.43 15.25 12.87
N VAL A 160 -3.11 14.30 12.01
CA VAL A 160 -1.75 14.12 11.46
C VAL A 160 -1.63 14.81 10.10
N GLN A 161 -0.51 15.50 9.86
CA GLN A 161 -0.19 16.02 8.53
C GLN A 161 0.45 14.91 7.71
N TYR A 162 -0.24 14.49 6.65
CA TYR A 162 0.25 13.46 5.72
C TYR A 162 1.21 14.05 4.71
N TYR A 163 2.31 13.33 4.51
CA TYR A 163 3.30 13.64 3.50
C TYR A 163 3.15 12.67 2.33
N PHE A 164 2.88 13.21 1.14
CA PHE A 164 2.98 12.49 -0.12
C PHE A 164 4.19 13.03 -0.88
N PRO A 165 5.20 12.19 -1.17
CA PRO A 165 6.31 12.65 -1.98
C PRO A 165 5.83 12.91 -3.42
N THR A 166 6.20 14.05 -3.98
CA THR A 166 5.66 14.49 -5.29
C THR A 166 6.46 13.99 -6.48
N HIS A 167 7.66 13.44 -6.25
CA HIS A 167 8.64 13.13 -7.29
C HIS A 167 9.01 11.65 -7.43
N LEU A 168 8.42 10.75 -6.63
CA LEU A 168 8.74 9.32 -6.75
C LEU A 168 8.13 8.69 -8.00
N GLN A 169 8.99 8.14 -8.84
CA GLN A 169 8.59 7.47 -10.08
C GLN A 169 8.07 6.05 -9.79
N ASN A 170 7.12 5.56 -10.58
CA ASN A 170 6.61 4.17 -10.46
C ASN A 170 6.03 3.80 -9.08
N VAL A 171 5.56 4.79 -8.32
CA VAL A 171 4.89 4.59 -7.02
C VAL A 171 3.37 4.74 -7.19
N SER A 172 2.63 3.73 -6.73
CA SER A 172 1.18 3.77 -6.63
C SER A 172 0.75 4.17 -5.21
N PHE A 173 -0.06 5.22 -5.09
CA PHE A 173 -0.52 5.71 -3.78
C PHE A 173 -1.79 5.00 -3.33
N CYS A 174 -1.80 4.55 -2.08
CA CYS A 174 -2.87 3.79 -1.48
C CYS A 174 -3.17 4.36 -0.09
N MET A 175 -4.43 4.23 0.32
CA MET A 175 -4.93 4.88 1.51
C MET A 175 -5.87 3.95 2.27
N SER A 176 -5.76 3.88 3.59
CA SER A 176 -6.67 3.14 4.48
C SER A 176 -7.02 3.94 5.73
N THR A 177 -8.29 4.03 6.11
CA THR A 177 -8.69 4.74 7.33
C THR A 177 -9.97 4.22 7.93
N TYR A 178 -10.03 4.35 9.25
CA TYR A 178 -11.25 4.22 10.02
C TYR A 178 -11.80 5.60 10.37
N VAL A 179 -13.07 5.84 10.04
CA VAL A 179 -13.81 7.08 10.28
C VAL A 179 -14.70 6.84 11.50
N ALA A 180 -14.30 7.36 12.65
CA ALA A 180 -15.09 7.36 13.86
C ALA A 180 -16.19 8.44 13.82
N ASP A 181 -17.16 8.36 14.73
CA ASP A 181 -18.36 9.22 14.71
C ASP A 181 -18.07 10.71 14.92
N ASP A 182 -16.98 11.06 15.61
CA ASP A 182 -16.52 12.44 15.83
C ASP A 182 -15.61 12.96 14.72
N PHE A 183 -15.31 12.12 13.72
CA PHE A 183 -14.42 12.45 12.64
C PHE A 183 -15.06 13.46 11.68
N LYS A 184 -14.37 14.58 11.44
CA LYS A 184 -14.84 15.61 10.50
C LYS A 184 -14.57 15.18 9.06
N MET A 185 -15.62 14.87 8.30
CA MET A 185 -15.54 14.55 6.85
C MET A 185 -14.73 15.57 6.03
N ARG A 186 -14.75 16.86 6.41
CA ARG A 186 -13.93 17.91 5.80
C ARG A 186 -12.43 17.59 5.80
N ASN A 187 -11.93 16.87 6.80
CA ASN A 187 -10.52 16.49 6.88
C ASN A 187 -10.15 15.49 5.79
N LEU A 188 -11.03 14.52 5.49
CA LEU A 188 -10.83 13.59 4.37
C LEU A 188 -10.93 14.31 3.03
N GLU A 189 -11.89 15.23 2.87
CA GLU A 189 -12.00 16.02 1.64
C GLU A 189 -10.74 16.86 1.39
N ASN A 190 -10.20 17.50 2.42
CA ASN A 190 -8.94 18.24 2.35
C ASN A 190 -7.75 17.33 2.01
N PHE A 191 -7.72 16.12 2.57
CA PHE A 191 -6.73 15.11 2.25
C PHE A 191 -6.81 14.71 0.77
N PHE A 192 -7.98 14.32 0.26
CA PHE A 192 -8.14 13.96 -1.15
C PHE A 192 -7.83 15.14 -2.08
N SER A 193 -8.19 16.36 -1.67
CA SER A 193 -7.86 17.57 -2.44
C SER A 193 -6.35 17.77 -2.57
N SER A 194 -5.57 17.48 -1.50
CA SER A 194 -4.11 17.64 -1.48
C SER A 194 -3.33 16.43 -1.96
N SER A 195 -3.92 15.23 -1.97
CA SER A 195 -3.24 14.00 -2.38
C SER A 195 -3.11 13.88 -3.91
N PRO A 196 -2.15 13.09 -4.42
CA PRO A 196 -2.24 12.59 -5.79
C PRO A 196 -3.52 11.75 -5.97
N VAL A 197 -3.89 11.46 -7.22
CA VAL A 197 -4.95 10.49 -7.50
C VAL A 197 -4.49 9.13 -6.99
N LEU A 198 -5.29 8.55 -6.08
CA LEU A 198 -4.92 7.33 -5.39
C LEU A 198 -5.24 6.12 -6.27
N LYS A 199 -4.41 5.10 -6.22
CA LYS A 199 -4.68 3.81 -6.85
C LYS A 199 -5.77 3.05 -6.10
N SER A 200 -5.70 3.02 -4.77
CA SER A 200 -6.73 2.36 -3.95
C SER A 200 -7.07 3.16 -2.70
N VAL A 201 -8.34 3.15 -2.32
CA VAL A 201 -8.83 3.76 -1.07
C VAL A 201 -9.65 2.74 -0.29
N GLN A 202 -9.31 2.54 0.99
CA GLN A 202 -10.07 1.72 1.93
C GLN A 202 -10.65 2.63 3.03
N LEU A 203 -11.98 2.68 3.14
CA LEU A 203 -12.67 3.49 4.14
C LEU A 203 -13.60 2.62 4.98
N PHE A 204 -13.37 2.62 6.29
CA PHE A 204 -14.21 1.92 7.25
C PHE A 204 -14.93 2.96 8.11
N THR A 205 -16.25 2.89 8.29
CA THR A 205 -17.02 3.81 9.13
C THR A 205 -18.00 3.07 10.02
N SER A 206 -18.10 3.47 11.29
CA SER A 206 -19.07 2.91 12.23
C SER A 206 -20.48 3.42 12.02
N ASN A 207 -20.68 4.73 11.86
CA ASN A 207 -22.04 5.31 11.84
C ASN A 207 -22.21 6.51 10.88
N SER A 208 -21.17 6.93 10.15
CA SER A 208 -21.25 8.10 9.27
C SER A 208 -21.51 7.72 7.81
N GLU A 209 -22.49 8.37 7.18
CA GLU A 209 -22.68 8.33 5.73
C GLU A 209 -21.50 9.00 5.04
N LEU A 210 -20.77 8.26 4.20
CA LEU A 210 -19.66 8.81 3.42
C LEU A 210 -20.20 9.67 2.27
N SER A 211 -20.30 10.98 2.53
CA SER A 211 -20.61 11.97 1.49
C SER A 211 -19.38 12.83 1.18
N PHE A 212 -18.89 12.72 -0.04
CA PHE A 212 -17.80 13.55 -0.58
C PHE A 212 -18.33 14.48 -1.68
N ASN A 213 -17.60 15.55 -1.96
CA ASN A 213 -17.89 16.39 -3.11
C ASN A 213 -17.87 15.53 -4.40
N PRO A 214 -18.85 15.66 -5.32
CA PRO A 214 -18.85 14.98 -6.62
C PRO A 214 -17.54 15.04 -7.42
N GLU A 215 -16.74 16.10 -7.23
CA GLU A 215 -15.45 16.30 -7.89
C GLU A 215 -14.25 15.76 -7.09
N SER A 216 -14.50 15.16 -5.92
CA SER A 216 -13.47 14.64 -5.01
C SER A 216 -12.57 13.62 -5.71
N LYS A 217 -11.26 13.68 -5.41
CA LYS A 217 -10.30 12.68 -5.90
C LYS A 217 -10.56 11.28 -5.35
N PHE A 218 -11.37 11.15 -4.30
CA PHE A 218 -11.89 9.85 -3.84
C PHE A 218 -12.52 9.06 -5.00
N TYR A 219 -13.39 9.70 -5.79
CA TYR A 219 -14.08 9.04 -6.90
C TYR A 219 -13.20 8.75 -8.11
N GLN A 220 -12.01 9.35 -8.16
CA GLN A 220 -11.04 9.16 -9.25
C GLN A 220 -10.10 7.99 -8.99
N ALA A 221 -10.18 7.37 -7.80
CA ALA A 221 -9.33 6.24 -7.47
C ALA A 221 -9.60 5.03 -8.38
N GLU A 222 -8.58 4.24 -8.68
CA GLU A 222 -8.75 3.04 -9.52
C GLU A 222 -9.60 1.97 -8.81
N SER A 223 -9.44 1.86 -7.48
CA SER A 223 -10.22 0.97 -6.64
C SER A 223 -10.68 1.63 -5.34
N ILE A 224 -11.92 1.33 -4.92
CA ILE A 224 -12.44 1.69 -3.60
C ILE A 224 -12.92 0.46 -2.85
N ASP A 225 -12.68 0.42 -1.55
CA ASP A 225 -13.20 -0.57 -0.62
C ASP A 225 -13.81 0.17 0.56
N THR A 226 -15.11 -0.01 0.79
CA THR A 226 -15.83 0.75 1.80
C THR A 226 -16.68 -0.16 2.69
N ILE A 227 -16.61 0.05 4.00
CA ILE A 227 -17.48 -0.62 4.97
C ILE A 227 -18.29 0.46 5.68
N GLN A 228 -19.62 0.39 5.60
CA GLN A 228 -20.54 1.37 6.20
C GLN A 228 -21.75 0.69 6.82
N ASP A 229 -22.33 1.26 7.86
CA ASP A 229 -23.54 0.68 8.46
C ASP A 229 -24.74 0.69 7.50
N SER A 230 -25.03 1.82 6.87
CA SER A 230 -26.00 1.95 5.79
C SER A 230 -25.31 2.49 4.53
N ILE A 231 -25.59 1.89 3.37
CA ILE A 231 -25.01 2.37 2.10
C ILE A 231 -26.09 3.03 1.24
N THR A 232 -25.84 4.29 0.86
CA THR A 232 -26.42 4.90 -0.33
C THR A 232 -25.54 4.60 -1.55
N ILE A 233 -25.71 3.41 -2.13
CA ILE A 233 -24.97 2.96 -3.33
C ILE A 233 -24.94 4.03 -4.43
N PRO A 234 -26.05 4.75 -4.72
CA PRO A 234 -26.04 5.80 -5.72
C PRO A 234 -25.04 6.91 -5.38
N ASP A 235 -24.90 7.31 -4.13
CA ASP A 235 -24.12 8.50 -3.77
C ASP A 235 -22.64 8.29 -4.04
N ILE A 236 -22.11 7.10 -3.70
CA ILE A 236 -20.72 6.77 -3.98
C ILE A 236 -20.51 6.40 -5.45
N LEU A 237 -21.31 5.49 -5.98
CA LEU A 237 -21.05 4.94 -7.31
C LEU A 237 -21.39 5.91 -8.44
N ASN A 238 -22.36 6.83 -8.28
CA ASN A 238 -22.73 7.80 -9.32
C ASN A 238 -21.57 8.70 -9.74
N HIS A 239 -20.66 8.99 -8.81
CA HIS A 239 -19.49 9.83 -9.08
C HIS A 239 -18.23 9.01 -9.36
N PHE A 240 -18.21 7.73 -8.99
CA PHE A 240 -17.06 6.87 -9.14
C PHE A 240 -16.62 6.67 -10.61
N GLN A 241 -15.33 6.87 -10.84
CA GLN A 241 -14.69 6.84 -12.17
C GLN A 241 -13.62 5.75 -12.28
N GLY A 242 -13.45 4.92 -11.24
CA GLY A 242 -12.50 3.82 -11.21
C GLY A 242 -13.02 2.54 -11.82
N LYS A 243 -12.27 1.46 -11.59
CA LYS A 243 -12.49 0.14 -12.18
C LYS A 243 -13.06 -0.88 -11.20
N GLN A 244 -12.70 -0.79 -9.93
CA GLN A 244 -13.07 -1.79 -8.93
C GLN A 244 -13.72 -1.13 -7.72
N ALA A 245 -14.87 -1.66 -7.30
CA ALA A 245 -15.55 -1.20 -6.11
C ALA A 245 -15.94 -2.38 -5.22
N PHE A 246 -15.59 -2.28 -3.94
CA PHE A 246 -15.95 -3.21 -2.89
C PHE A 246 -16.74 -2.44 -1.82
N MET A 247 -17.88 -2.98 -1.45
CA MET A 247 -18.80 -2.36 -0.51
C MET A 247 -19.34 -3.40 0.46
N GLU A 248 -19.27 -3.11 1.74
CA GLU A 248 -19.87 -3.91 2.80
C GLU A 248 -20.79 -3.05 3.65
N CYS A 249 -21.98 -3.57 3.93
CA CYS A 249 -22.93 -2.87 4.79
C CYS A 249 -23.85 -3.75 5.61
N LYS A 250 -24.47 -3.14 6.63
CA LYS A 250 -25.54 -3.78 7.38
C LYS A 250 -26.86 -3.66 6.61
N GLU A 251 -27.18 -2.46 6.13
CA GLU A 251 -28.43 -2.16 5.42
C GLU A 251 -28.17 -1.58 4.01
N CYS A 252 -28.95 -2.07 3.03
CA CYS A 252 -28.87 -1.61 1.65
C CYS A 252 -30.26 -1.58 1.00
N LYS A 253 -30.66 -0.41 0.48
CA LYS A 253 -31.90 -0.28 -0.30
C LYS A 253 -31.76 -1.04 -1.62
N ILE A 254 -32.35 -2.23 -1.71
CA ILE A 254 -32.21 -3.12 -2.89
C ILE A 254 -32.57 -2.46 -4.22
N TRP A 255 -33.55 -1.54 -4.22
CA TRP A 255 -33.95 -0.79 -5.40
C TRP A 255 -32.82 0.06 -5.99
N ASN A 256 -31.93 0.58 -5.14
CA ASN A 256 -30.75 1.32 -5.60
C ASN A 256 -29.78 0.39 -6.34
N LEU A 257 -29.54 -0.82 -5.80
CA LEU A 257 -28.70 -1.83 -6.45
C LEU A 257 -29.30 -2.30 -7.78
N ILE A 258 -30.62 -2.56 -7.81
CA ILE A 258 -31.33 -2.94 -9.04
C ILE A 258 -31.18 -1.87 -10.11
N ASN A 259 -31.43 -0.60 -9.77
CA ASN A 259 -31.33 0.51 -10.72
C ASN A 259 -29.89 0.70 -11.20
N PHE A 260 -28.93 0.56 -10.29
CA PHE A 260 -27.51 0.58 -10.62
C PHE A 260 -27.16 -0.50 -11.66
N VAL A 261 -27.50 -1.77 -11.39
CA VAL A 261 -27.18 -2.90 -12.27
C VAL A 261 -27.85 -2.74 -13.64
N LYS A 262 -29.09 -2.22 -13.69
CA LYS A 262 -29.76 -1.93 -14.97
C LYS A 262 -29.00 -0.90 -15.81
N LYS A 263 -28.55 0.20 -15.20
CA LYS A 263 -27.78 1.26 -15.89
C LYS A 263 -26.39 0.80 -16.31
N TRP A 264 -25.74 -0.02 -15.49
CA TRP A 264 -24.42 -0.58 -15.82
C TRP A 264 -24.53 -1.58 -16.99
N LYS A 265 -25.50 -2.50 -16.93
CA LYS A 265 -25.78 -3.49 -17.97
C LYS A 265 -26.20 -2.85 -19.30
N SER A 266 -26.93 -1.74 -19.28
CA SER A 266 -27.31 -1.01 -20.48
C SER A 266 -26.18 -0.16 -21.07
N GLY A 267 -25.08 0.05 -20.34
CA GLY A 267 -23.98 0.95 -20.74
C GLY A 267 -24.32 2.44 -20.63
N GLU A 268 -25.45 2.77 -20.00
CA GLU A 268 -25.90 4.15 -19.76
C GLU A 268 -24.98 4.87 -18.77
N ALA A 269 -24.47 4.15 -17.76
CA ALA A 269 -23.56 4.67 -16.74
C ALA A 269 -22.45 3.67 -16.38
N PHE A 270 -21.46 4.11 -15.59
CA PHE A 270 -20.43 3.27 -14.97
C PHE A 270 -19.52 2.52 -15.98
N ARG A 271 -19.23 3.13 -17.13
CA ARG A 271 -18.50 2.47 -18.24
C ARG A 271 -17.07 2.02 -17.92
N LYS A 272 -16.43 2.65 -16.93
CA LYS A 272 -15.08 2.28 -16.48
C LYS A 272 -15.08 1.16 -15.43
N LEU A 273 -16.23 0.90 -14.80
CA LEU A 273 -16.33 -0.11 -13.75
C LEU A 273 -16.26 -1.50 -14.37
N GLU A 274 -15.30 -2.28 -13.91
CA GLU A 274 -15.01 -3.65 -14.34
C GLU A 274 -15.48 -4.67 -13.30
N TYR A 275 -15.42 -4.33 -12.02
CA TYR A 275 -15.80 -5.21 -10.92
C TYR A 275 -16.53 -4.48 -9.79
N LEU A 276 -17.63 -5.07 -9.33
CA LEU A 276 -18.39 -4.63 -8.17
C LEU A 276 -18.67 -5.82 -7.25
N LYS A 277 -18.31 -5.71 -5.98
CA LYS A 277 -18.76 -6.61 -4.92
C LYS A 277 -19.51 -5.82 -3.86
N VAL A 278 -20.72 -6.27 -3.55
CA VAL A 278 -21.54 -5.71 -2.46
C VAL A 278 -21.89 -6.85 -1.50
N THR A 279 -21.51 -6.69 -0.23
CA THR A 279 -21.87 -7.59 0.86
C THR A 279 -22.88 -6.88 1.77
N VAL A 280 -23.99 -7.54 2.11
CA VAL A 280 -25.04 -6.97 2.98
C VAL A 280 -25.36 -7.96 4.10
N SER A 281 -25.36 -7.49 5.35
CA SER A 281 -25.39 -8.37 6.53
C SER A 281 -26.78 -8.58 7.14
N LEU A 282 -27.67 -7.58 7.14
CA LEU A 282 -28.94 -7.61 7.88
C LEU A 282 -30.20 -7.63 6.98
N HIS A 283 -30.09 -8.07 5.73
CA HIS A 283 -31.24 -8.12 4.82
C HIS A 283 -31.55 -9.51 4.32
N GLU A 284 -32.80 -9.95 4.53
CA GLU A 284 -33.41 -11.06 3.83
C GLU A 284 -33.75 -10.61 2.41
N PHE A 285 -32.78 -10.75 1.51
CA PHE A 285 -33.05 -10.60 0.10
C PHE A 285 -33.78 -11.83 -0.43
N ASN A 286 -34.91 -11.62 -1.12
CA ASN A 286 -35.46 -12.66 -1.97
C ASN A 286 -34.59 -12.77 -3.24
N GLU A 287 -33.63 -13.69 -3.20
CA GLU A 287 -32.64 -13.91 -4.26
C GLU A 287 -33.31 -14.13 -5.63
N ILE A 288 -34.38 -14.92 -5.67
CA ILE A 288 -35.12 -15.24 -6.90
C ILE A 288 -35.68 -13.97 -7.54
N ILE A 289 -36.29 -13.09 -6.74
CA ILE A 289 -36.87 -11.84 -7.23
C ILE A 289 -35.77 -10.94 -7.79
N ILE A 290 -34.64 -10.80 -7.10
CA ILE A 290 -33.52 -9.95 -7.55
C ILE A 290 -32.94 -10.51 -8.84
N GLN A 291 -32.67 -11.82 -8.90
CA GLN A 291 -32.14 -12.49 -10.08
C GLN A 291 -33.05 -12.27 -11.30
N ASN A 292 -34.37 -12.38 -11.11
CA ASN A 292 -35.36 -12.12 -12.15
C ASN A 292 -35.35 -10.65 -12.60
N ILE A 293 -35.28 -9.70 -11.68
CA ILE A 293 -35.31 -8.26 -11.99
C ILE A 293 -34.05 -7.81 -12.74
N ILE A 294 -32.87 -8.30 -12.36
CA ILE A 294 -31.61 -7.97 -13.05
C ILE A 294 -31.40 -8.82 -14.32
N GLY A 295 -32.23 -9.85 -14.49
CA GLY A 295 -32.23 -10.75 -15.64
C GLY A 295 -30.96 -11.60 -15.69
N VAL A 296 -30.61 -12.25 -14.57
CA VAL A 296 -29.55 -13.26 -14.51
C VAL A 296 -29.96 -14.45 -15.38
N LYS A 297 -29.01 -14.99 -16.15
CA LYS A 297 -29.23 -16.20 -16.93
C LYS A 297 -28.75 -17.39 -16.12
N TYR A 298 -29.58 -18.43 -16.03
CA TYR A 298 -29.19 -19.70 -15.45
C TYR A 298 -28.09 -20.35 -16.31
N ILE A 299 -27.03 -20.81 -15.65
CA ILE A 299 -25.98 -21.64 -16.24
C ILE A 299 -26.14 -23.03 -15.63
N ASP A 300 -26.30 -24.03 -16.48
CA ASP A 300 -26.40 -25.44 -16.09
C ASP A 300 -25.18 -25.88 -15.27
N ALA A 301 -25.40 -26.69 -14.24
CA ALA A 301 -24.33 -27.15 -13.35
C ALA A 301 -23.17 -27.87 -14.06
N ASN A 302 -23.43 -28.45 -15.24
CA ASN A 302 -22.41 -29.13 -16.05
C ASN A 302 -21.64 -28.18 -16.99
N LYS A 303 -21.99 -26.90 -17.03
CA LYS A 303 -21.34 -25.90 -17.89
C LYS A 303 -20.42 -25.02 -17.06
N GLN A 304 -19.19 -24.86 -17.54
CA GLN A 304 -18.27 -23.91 -16.94
C GLN A 304 -18.77 -22.48 -17.20
N PRO A 305 -18.99 -21.65 -16.16
CA PRO A 305 -19.40 -20.28 -16.35
C PRO A 305 -18.29 -19.46 -17.02
N PRO A 306 -18.64 -18.40 -17.77
CA PRO A 306 -17.66 -17.46 -18.30
C PRO A 306 -16.80 -16.94 -17.15
N THR A 307 -15.50 -17.18 -17.23
CA THR A 307 -14.55 -16.72 -16.21
C THR A 307 -13.91 -15.43 -16.71
N HIS A 308 -14.06 -14.37 -15.92
CA HIS A 308 -13.36 -13.11 -16.16
C HIS A 308 -12.36 -12.89 -15.04
N THR A 309 -11.07 -12.84 -15.38
CA THR A 309 -9.99 -12.64 -14.42
C THR A 309 -9.54 -11.19 -14.48
N LEU A 310 -9.68 -10.48 -13.37
CA LEU A 310 -9.19 -9.11 -13.20
C LEU A 310 -8.09 -9.11 -12.13
N PRO A 311 -6.96 -8.41 -12.33
CA PRO A 311 -5.99 -8.21 -11.27
C PRO A 311 -6.65 -7.36 -10.18
N ARG A 312 -6.64 -7.84 -8.93
CA ARG A 312 -7.10 -7.02 -7.80
C ARG A 312 -6.11 -5.86 -7.62
N VAL A 313 -6.64 -4.64 -7.60
CA VAL A 313 -5.85 -3.40 -7.53
C VAL A 313 -5.21 -3.20 -6.16
#